data_AF-A0A7S2DDQ2-F1
#
_entry.id   AF-A0A7S2DDQ2-F1
#
_cell.length_a   1.000
_cell.length_b   1.000
_cell.length_c   1.000
_cell.angle_alpha   90.00
_cell.angle_beta   90.00
_cell.angle_gamma   90.00
#
_symmetry.space_group_name_H-M   'P 1'
#
loop_
_entity.id
_entity.type
_entity.pdbx_description
1 polymer ?
#
loop_
_entity_poly.entity_id
_entity_poly.type
_entity_poly.pdbx_seq_one_letter_code
_entity_poly.pdbx_strand_id
1 'polypeptide(L)'
;LRAASLREWFRRKRSCPKCQANLNDADQVCGLKEGSPIAHRILLRIRVRCPLGGQGCRWTGDYSEVQNHLTNSSEHLGTDEANDSDLKHASDTNSRTAGANASALKDQGNAKFELKQYRDAIELYTKAISVGGDTGDLVASCYNNRAAALFMLKQFRACVESCERAIVLNPQYVKAHIRRGKALVELGEFARAADLLSNTEIARSSDEMKLEHDRVVGLTN
;
A
#
# COMPACT_ATOMS: atom_id res chain seq x y z
N LEU A 1 -4.29 26.63 32.39
CA LEU A 1 -2.82 26.46 32.54
C LEU A 1 -2.28 25.72 31.32
N ARG A 2 -1.75 26.46 30.34
CA ARG A 2 -1.20 25.93 29.09
C ARG A 2 0.19 25.36 29.39
N ALA A 3 0.41 24.07 29.20
CA ALA A 3 1.77 23.52 29.23
C ALA A 3 2.52 24.04 28.00
N ALA A 4 3.68 24.66 28.18
CA ALA A 4 4.42 25.32 27.11
C ALA A 4 5.21 24.33 26.24
N SER A 5 5.29 23.06 26.65
CA SER A 5 5.89 22.00 25.85
C SER A 5 5.33 20.62 26.19
N LEU A 6 5.44 19.69 25.24
CA LEU A 6 5.07 18.28 25.40
C LEU A 6 5.79 17.64 26.62
N ARG A 7 7.05 18.00 26.85
CA ARG A 7 7.84 17.55 28.02
C ARG A 7 7.28 18.04 29.35
N GLU A 8 6.69 19.23 29.38
CA GLU A 8 6.09 19.81 30.59
C GLU A 8 4.73 19.17 30.89
N TRP A 9 4.00 18.73 29.85
CA TRP A 9 2.76 17.97 30.00
C TRP A 9 3.03 16.56 30.57
N PHE A 10 3.99 15.81 30.00
CA PHE A 10 4.39 14.49 30.52
C PHE A 10 4.88 14.55 31.96
N ARG A 11 5.57 15.64 32.36
CA ARG A 11 5.96 15.87 33.75
C ARG A 11 4.78 16.10 34.71
N ARG A 12 3.67 16.67 34.22
CA ARG A 12 2.49 17.03 35.02
C ARG A 12 1.42 15.94 35.07
N LYS A 13 1.29 15.12 34.03
CA LYS A 13 0.28 14.04 33.96
C LYS A 13 0.93 12.74 33.54
N ARG A 14 1.36 11.97 34.54
CA ARG A 14 1.89 10.62 34.36
C ARG A 14 0.80 9.57 34.38
N SER A 15 -0.41 9.81 33.86
CA SER A 15 -1.44 8.77 33.83
C SER A 15 -2.16 8.69 32.49
N CYS A 16 -2.40 7.46 32.04
CA CYS A 16 -3.13 7.19 30.82
C CYS A 16 -4.58 7.70 30.95
N PRO A 17 -5.08 8.57 30.05
CA PRO A 17 -6.43 9.11 30.19
C PRO A 17 -7.54 8.09 29.94
N LYS A 18 -7.21 6.90 29.42
CA LYS A 18 -8.17 5.83 29.14
C LYS A 18 -8.29 4.80 30.26
N CYS A 19 -7.17 4.39 30.86
CA CYS A 19 -7.15 3.38 31.93
C CYS A 19 -6.65 3.91 33.28
N GLN A 20 -6.30 5.20 33.36
CA GLN A 20 -5.78 5.88 34.55
C GLN A 20 -4.47 5.31 35.14
N ALA A 21 -3.86 4.32 34.48
CA ALA A 21 -2.60 3.72 34.90
C ALA A 21 -1.45 4.73 34.86
N ASN A 22 -0.62 4.74 35.90
CA ASN A 22 0.53 5.63 35.99
C ASN A 22 1.65 5.18 35.04
N LEU A 23 2.12 6.10 34.19
CA LEU A 23 3.23 5.93 33.28
C LEU A 23 4.54 6.07 34.08
N ASN A 24 5.08 4.95 34.58
CA ASN A 24 6.41 4.88 35.17
C ASN A 24 7.41 4.33 34.15
N ASP A 25 8.63 4.88 34.15
CA ASP A 25 9.69 4.48 33.22
C ASP A 25 10.21 3.05 33.47
N ALA A 26 9.92 2.46 34.63
CA ALA A 26 10.44 1.17 35.08
C ALA A 26 9.49 -0.03 34.88
N ASP A 27 8.19 0.22 34.68
CA ASP A 27 7.20 -0.84 34.51
C ASP A 27 6.67 -0.80 33.08
N GLN A 28 6.54 -1.96 32.45
CA GLN A 28 5.98 -2.13 31.10
C GLN A 28 4.49 -1.76 31.04
N VAL A 29 4.16 -0.49 31.25
CA VAL A 29 2.83 0.08 31.07
C VAL A 29 2.60 0.24 29.57
N CYS A 30 1.96 -0.78 29.00
CA CYS A 30 1.46 -0.90 27.63
C CYS A 30 2.21 -0.09 26.55
N GLY A 31 3.32 -0.66 26.05
CA GLY A 31 3.67 -0.67 24.62
C GLY A 31 3.48 0.61 23.78
N LEU A 32 3.69 1.80 24.32
CA LEU A 32 3.76 3.03 23.55
C LEU A 32 5.23 3.34 23.22
N LYS A 33 5.82 2.45 22.41
CA LYS A 33 7.07 2.74 21.71
C LYS A 33 6.86 3.97 20.82
N GLU A 34 7.89 4.77 20.56
CA GLU A 34 7.84 5.94 19.67
C GLU A 34 7.32 5.63 18.25
N GLY A 35 7.26 4.34 17.86
CA GLY A 35 6.60 3.85 16.65
C GLY A 35 5.15 3.36 16.81
N SER A 36 4.50 3.55 17.95
CA SER A 36 3.14 3.05 18.21
C SER A 36 2.07 3.97 17.59
N PRO A 37 1.09 3.43 16.84
CA PRO A 37 0.00 4.21 16.24
C PRO A 37 -0.87 4.97 17.24
N ILE A 38 -0.86 4.60 18.54
CA ILE A 38 -1.59 5.34 19.58
C ILE A 38 -0.82 6.60 20.00
N ALA A 39 0.52 6.59 20.01
CA ALA A 39 1.33 7.79 20.24
C ALA A 39 1.08 8.78 19.10
N HIS A 40 1.03 8.27 17.88
CA HIS A 40 0.60 9.04 16.72
C HIS A 40 -0.85 9.52 16.89
N ARG A 41 -1.82 8.68 17.25
CA ARG A 41 -3.24 9.11 17.41
C ARG A 41 -3.49 10.13 18.53
N ILE A 42 -2.64 10.19 19.57
CA ILE A 42 -2.72 11.21 20.62
C ILE A 42 -1.99 12.51 20.19
N LEU A 43 -0.91 12.39 19.42
CA LEU A 43 -0.08 13.52 18.96
C LEU A 43 -0.50 14.10 17.59
N LEU A 44 -1.34 13.41 16.82
CA LEU A 44 -1.88 13.81 15.50
C LEU A 44 -3.06 14.79 15.61
N ARG A 45 -2.99 15.75 16.53
CA ARG A 45 -3.82 16.96 16.49
C ARG A 45 -2.98 18.23 16.44
N ILE A 46 -1.81 18.12 15.80
CA ILE A 46 -1.00 19.29 15.49
C ILE A 46 -1.55 19.83 14.17
N ARG A 47 -2.41 20.85 14.28
CA ARG A 47 -2.71 21.71 13.13
C ARG A 47 -1.46 22.48 12.77
N VAL A 48 -1.06 22.37 11.52
CA VAL A 48 0.08 23.08 10.96
C VAL A 48 -0.38 24.01 9.85
N ARG A 49 0.36 25.09 9.67
CA ARG A 49 0.18 26.01 8.54
C ARG A 49 1.07 25.57 7.40
N CYS A 50 0.66 25.91 6.17
CA CYS A 50 1.48 25.69 5.00
C CYS A 50 2.88 26.32 5.17
N PRO A 51 3.98 25.56 4.98
CA PRO A 51 5.33 26.08 5.08
C PRO A 51 5.68 27.08 3.97
N LEU A 52 4.91 27.13 2.88
CA LEU A 52 5.07 28.05 1.75
C LEU A 52 4.28 29.36 1.91
N GLY A 53 3.76 29.66 3.12
CA GLY A 53 2.81 30.75 3.41
C GLY A 53 3.20 32.18 3.01
N GLY A 54 4.40 32.40 2.44
CA GLY A 54 4.79 33.66 1.79
C GLY A 54 4.17 33.91 0.41
N GLN A 55 3.58 32.88 -0.23
CA GLN A 55 2.96 32.98 -1.57
C GLN A 55 1.43 33.25 -1.54
N GLY A 56 0.88 33.68 -0.40
CA GLY A 56 -0.55 33.98 -0.24
C GLY A 56 -1.41 32.80 0.24
N CYS A 57 -0.83 31.60 0.34
CA CYS A 57 -1.50 30.41 0.86
C CYS A 57 -1.78 30.51 2.38
N ARG A 58 -3.06 30.38 2.77
CA ARG A 58 -3.49 30.45 4.19
C ARG A 58 -3.92 29.11 4.76
N TRP A 59 -3.57 28.02 4.08
CA TRP A 59 -4.02 26.69 4.47
C TRP A 59 -3.53 26.29 5.87
N THR A 60 -4.45 25.71 6.63
CA THR A 60 -4.21 25.08 7.93
C THR A 60 -4.87 23.72 7.95
N GLY A 61 -4.13 22.67 8.29
CA GLY A 61 -4.66 21.31 8.35
C GLY A 61 -3.82 20.42 9.26
N ASP A 62 -4.15 19.14 9.32
CA ASP A 62 -3.39 18.22 10.13
C ASP A 62 -2.05 17.88 9.47
N TYR A 63 -1.03 17.56 10.26
CA TYR A 63 0.33 17.29 9.75
C TYR A 63 0.36 16.21 8.66
N SER A 64 -0.48 15.17 8.77
CA SER A 64 -0.60 14.10 7.77
C SER A 64 -1.13 14.59 6.42
N GLU A 65 -1.77 15.75 6.37
CA GLU A 65 -2.40 16.32 5.17
C GLU A 65 -1.48 17.32 4.46
N VAL A 66 -0.37 17.71 5.08
CA VAL A 66 0.57 18.72 4.55
C VAL A 66 1.14 18.28 3.21
N GLN A 67 1.54 17.02 3.09
CA GLN A 67 2.13 16.52 1.85
C GLN A 67 1.14 16.62 0.69
N ASN A 68 -0.13 16.25 0.93
CA ASN A 68 -1.19 16.34 -0.06
C ASN A 68 -1.54 17.79 -0.40
N HIS A 69 -1.54 18.68 0.61
CA HIS A 69 -1.74 20.10 0.40
C HIS A 69 -0.66 20.71 -0.50
N LEU A 70 0.61 20.38 -0.27
CA LEU A 70 1.74 20.92 -1.05
C LEU A 70 1.74 20.45 -2.51
N THR A 71 1.23 19.26 -2.81
CA THR A 71 1.23 18.71 -4.18
C THR A 71 -0.05 18.97 -4.95
N ASN A 72 -1.16 19.31 -4.28
CA ASN A 72 -2.49 19.39 -4.91
C ASN A 72 -3.17 20.77 -4.73
N SER A 73 -2.60 21.69 -3.96
CA SER A 73 -3.21 23.02 -3.78
C SER A 73 -2.99 23.90 -5.01
N SER A 74 -4.09 24.42 -5.55
CA SER A 74 -4.07 25.41 -6.64
C SER A 74 -3.36 26.71 -6.26
N GLU A 75 -3.12 26.97 -4.95
CA GLU A 75 -2.31 28.11 -4.48
C GLU A 75 -0.80 27.90 -4.72
N HIS A 76 -0.35 26.66 -5.00
CA HIS A 76 1.04 26.31 -5.29
C HIS A 76 1.27 25.80 -6.71
N LEU A 77 0.24 25.24 -7.33
CA LEU A 77 0.25 24.83 -8.73
C LEU A 77 -0.16 26.03 -9.59
N GLY A 78 0.80 26.92 -9.85
CA GLY A 78 0.59 28.10 -10.70
C GLY A 78 -0.23 27.74 -11.96
N THR A 79 -1.35 28.43 -12.14
CA THR A 79 -2.28 28.17 -13.23
C THR A 79 -1.75 28.76 -14.52
N ASP A 80 -1.43 27.92 -15.51
CA ASP A 80 -1.71 28.29 -16.89
C ASP A 80 -3.24 28.14 -17.09
N GLU A 81 -3.84 29.22 -17.56
CA GLU A 81 -5.28 29.47 -17.62
C GLU A 81 -6.07 28.41 -18.39
N ALA A 82 -7.13 27.87 -17.79
CA ALA A 82 -8.28 27.36 -18.53
C ALA A 82 -9.56 27.46 -17.67
N ASN A 83 -10.60 27.98 -18.31
CA ASN A 83 -11.80 28.57 -17.74
C ASN A 83 -12.61 27.75 -16.73
N ASP A 84 -13.11 28.52 -15.77
CA ASP A 84 -14.22 28.29 -14.84
C ASP A 84 -15.56 28.13 -15.57
N SER A 85 -16.33 27.09 -15.25
CA SER A 85 -17.79 27.16 -15.06
C SER A 85 -18.47 25.79 -14.83
N ASP A 86 -18.06 24.96 -13.85
CA ASP A 86 -18.90 23.82 -13.41
C ASP A 86 -18.55 23.31 -12.01
N LEU A 87 -18.78 24.16 -11.00
CA LEU A 87 -18.72 23.78 -9.58
C LEU A 87 -19.97 22.99 -9.19
N LYS A 88 -19.99 21.67 -9.42
CA LYS A 88 -20.87 20.76 -8.65
C LYS A 88 -20.49 19.28 -8.53
N HIS A 89 -19.31 18.79 -8.94
CA HIS A 89 -18.96 17.34 -8.85
C HIS A 89 -17.50 17.06 -8.39
N ALA A 90 -17.02 17.72 -7.33
CA ALA A 90 -15.59 17.69 -6.96
C ALA A 90 -15.12 16.52 -6.04
N SER A 91 -15.98 15.61 -5.59
CA SER A 91 -15.55 14.43 -4.81
C SER A 91 -15.26 13.20 -5.67
N ASP A 92 -15.82 13.14 -6.88
CA ASP A 92 -15.74 11.97 -7.75
C ASP A 92 -14.62 12.06 -8.79
N THR A 93 -14.21 13.27 -9.14
CA THR A 93 -13.17 13.50 -10.15
C THR A 93 -11.80 13.05 -9.65
N ASN A 94 -11.47 13.28 -8.37
CA ASN A 94 -10.14 12.94 -7.83
C ASN A 94 -9.90 11.42 -7.70
N SER A 95 -10.94 10.65 -7.40
CA SER A 95 -10.84 9.17 -7.35
C SER A 95 -10.83 8.56 -8.75
N ARG A 96 -11.56 9.14 -9.71
CA ARG A 96 -11.54 8.71 -11.12
C ARG A 96 -10.21 9.05 -11.78
N THR A 97 -9.62 10.21 -11.50
CA THR A 97 -8.29 10.59 -12.00
C THR A 97 -7.19 9.76 -11.35
N ALA A 98 -7.24 9.49 -10.03
CA ALA A 98 -6.30 8.59 -9.38
C ALA A 98 -6.36 7.16 -9.96
N GLY A 99 -7.56 6.61 -10.15
CA GLY A 99 -7.76 5.30 -10.80
C GLY A 99 -7.28 5.28 -12.25
N ALA A 100 -7.57 6.32 -13.03
CA ALA A 100 -7.10 6.46 -14.41
C ALA A 100 -5.56 6.57 -14.48
N ASN A 101 -4.96 7.33 -13.57
CA ASN A 101 -3.49 7.47 -13.47
C ASN A 101 -2.84 6.14 -13.06
N ALA A 102 -3.42 5.41 -12.12
CA ALA A 102 -2.95 4.08 -11.72
C ALA A 102 -3.05 3.07 -12.87
N SER A 103 -4.13 3.10 -13.65
CA SER A 103 -4.26 2.24 -14.84
C SER A 103 -3.22 2.58 -15.89
N ALA A 104 -2.99 3.87 -16.18
CA ALA A 104 -1.97 4.29 -17.14
C ALA A 104 -0.56 3.85 -16.73
N LEU A 105 -0.21 3.96 -15.44
CA LEU A 105 1.07 3.47 -14.89
C LEU A 105 1.20 1.96 -15.02
N LYS A 106 0.12 1.21 -14.76
CA LYS A 106 0.08 -0.25 -14.97
C LYS A 106 0.30 -0.60 -16.43
N ASP A 107 -0.33 0.11 -17.36
CA ASP A 107 -0.20 -0.16 -18.80
C ASP A 107 1.21 0.18 -19.32
N GLN A 108 1.83 1.25 -18.83
CA GLN A 108 3.26 1.52 -19.06
C GLN A 108 4.15 0.42 -18.49
N GLY A 109 3.83 -0.07 -17.28
CA GLY A 109 4.52 -1.21 -16.67
C GLY A 109 4.42 -2.47 -17.53
N ASN A 110 3.25 -2.74 -18.11
CA ASN A 110 3.05 -3.85 -19.04
C ASN A 110 3.90 -3.68 -20.30
N ALA A 111 3.94 -2.48 -20.89
CA ALA A 111 4.81 -2.21 -22.04
C ALA A 111 6.30 -2.48 -21.71
N LYS A 112 6.77 -2.05 -20.53
CA LYS A 112 8.13 -2.36 -20.06
C LYS A 112 8.35 -3.85 -19.83
N PHE A 113 7.36 -4.56 -19.32
CA PHE A 113 7.41 -6.00 -19.12
C PHE A 113 7.58 -6.76 -20.45
N GLU A 114 6.81 -6.39 -21.48
CA GLU A 114 6.92 -6.97 -22.83
C GLU A 114 8.30 -6.70 -23.47
N LEU A 115 8.89 -5.52 -23.18
CA LEU A 115 10.26 -5.19 -23.56
C LEU A 115 11.33 -5.90 -22.71
N LYS A 116 10.93 -6.80 -21.81
CA LYS A 116 11.79 -7.52 -20.85
C LYS A 116 12.57 -6.59 -19.89
N GLN A 117 12.14 -5.34 -19.76
CA GLN A 117 12.69 -4.35 -18.83
C GLN A 117 12.02 -4.52 -17.46
N TYR A 118 12.27 -5.65 -16.82
CA TYR A 118 11.52 -6.07 -15.63
C TYR A 118 11.70 -5.15 -14.41
N ARG A 119 12.88 -4.54 -14.24
CA ARG A 119 13.12 -3.58 -13.14
C ARG A 119 12.26 -2.33 -13.29
N ASP A 120 12.28 -1.70 -14.46
CA ASP A 120 11.43 -0.55 -14.79
C ASP A 120 9.94 -0.90 -14.62
N ALA A 121 9.53 -2.09 -15.06
CA ALA A 121 8.15 -2.56 -14.90
C ALA A 121 7.75 -2.64 -13.42
N ILE A 122 8.62 -3.16 -12.54
CA ILE A 122 8.38 -3.22 -11.09
C ILE A 122 8.19 -1.83 -10.49
N GLU A 123 9.02 -0.86 -10.88
CA GLU A 123 8.88 0.52 -10.41
C GLU A 123 7.54 1.12 -10.82
N LEU A 124 7.14 0.92 -12.08
CA LEU A 124 5.87 1.41 -12.61
C LEU A 124 4.67 0.76 -11.91
N TYR A 125 4.68 -0.56 -11.68
CA TYR A 125 3.64 -1.22 -10.89
C TYR A 125 3.60 -0.74 -9.45
N THR A 126 4.76 -0.48 -8.84
CA THR A 126 4.82 0.04 -7.46
C THR A 126 4.25 1.46 -7.36
N LYS A 127 4.52 2.30 -8.37
CA LYS A 127 3.86 3.62 -8.50
C LYS A 127 2.36 3.47 -8.71
N ALA A 128 1.92 2.56 -9.58
CA ALA A 128 0.51 2.28 -9.83
C ALA A 128 -0.23 1.85 -8.55
N ILE A 129 0.36 0.99 -7.72
CA ILE A 129 -0.17 0.60 -6.41
C ILE A 129 -0.28 1.83 -5.49
N SER A 130 0.78 2.64 -5.41
CA SER A 130 0.81 3.82 -4.53
C SER A 130 -0.27 4.84 -4.88
N VAL A 131 -0.58 5.00 -6.18
CA VAL A 131 -1.61 5.93 -6.67
C VAL A 131 -3.01 5.31 -6.62
N GLY A 132 -3.14 4.02 -6.92
CA GLY A 132 -4.41 3.28 -6.90
C GLY A 132 -4.94 2.99 -5.50
N GLY A 133 -4.14 3.26 -4.46
CA GLY A 133 -4.45 2.98 -3.07
C GLY A 133 -4.23 1.51 -2.70
N ASP A 134 -4.75 1.12 -1.55
CA ASP A 134 -4.50 -0.21 -0.97
C ASP A 134 -5.61 -1.23 -1.25
N THR A 135 -6.64 -0.89 -2.03
CA THR A 135 -7.83 -1.74 -2.20
C THR A 135 -8.33 -1.79 -3.64
N GLY A 136 -8.84 -2.94 -4.06
CA GLY A 136 -9.55 -3.12 -5.34
C GLY A 136 -8.80 -3.97 -6.37
N ASP A 137 -9.53 -4.37 -7.42
CA ASP A 137 -9.05 -5.31 -8.43
C ASP A 137 -7.87 -4.78 -9.26
N LEU A 138 -7.82 -3.47 -9.50
CA LEU A 138 -6.69 -2.85 -10.21
C LEU A 138 -5.39 -3.00 -9.42
N VAL A 139 -5.44 -2.77 -8.11
CA VAL A 139 -4.29 -2.90 -7.21
C VAL A 139 -3.87 -4.37 -7.10
N ALA A 140 -4.84 -5.30 -6.99
CA ALA A 140 -4.58 -6.74 -7.06
C ALA A 140 -3.86 -7.14 -8.36
N SER A 141 -4.32 -6.61 -9.51
CA SER A 141 -3.69 -6.80 -10.82
C SER A 141 -2.26 -6.26 -10.87
N CYS A 142 -2.02 -5.07 -10.31
CA CYS A 142 -0.67 -4.49 -10.24
C CYS A 142 0.28 -5.34 -9.38
N TYR A 143 -0.17 -5.84 -8.22
CA TYR A 143 0.63 -6.75 -7.41
C TYR A 143 0.95 -8.07 -8.13
N ASN A 144 -0.01 -8.65 -8.85
CA ASN A 144 0.23 -9.87 -9.65
C ASN A 144 1.21 -9.61 -10.82
N ASN A 145 1.12 -8.47 -11.50
CA ASN A 145 2.04 -8.14 -12.59
C ASN A 145 3.46 -7.82 -12.05
N ARG A 146 3.55 -7.15 -10.90
CA ARG A 146 4.82 -6.98 -10.18
C ARG A 146 5.42 -8.33 -9.80
N ALA A 147 4.61 -9.27 -9.30
CA ALA A 147 5.05 -10.63 -9.01
C ALA A 147 5.57 -11.34 -10.27
N ALA A 148 4.93 -11.16 -11.43
CA ALA A 148 5.42 -11.70 -12.70
C ALA A 148 6.82 -11.19 -13.05
N ALA A 149 7.04 -9.87 -12.93
CA ALA A 149 8.34 -9.26 -13.19
C ALA A 149 9.43 -9.74 -12.22
N LEU A 150 9.09 -9.86 -10.94
CA LEU A 150 9.98 -10.40 -9.90
C LEU A 150 10.35 -11.86 -10.17
N PHE A 151 9.40 -12.67 -10.63
CA PHE A 151 9.64 -14.06 -11.03
C PHE A 151 10.64 -14.14 -12.18
N MET A 152 10.50 -13.29 -13.21
CA MET A 152 11.45 -13.23 -14.33
C MET A 152 12.86 -12.80 -13.90
N LEU A 153 12.97 -12.00 -12.85
CA LEU A 153 14.25 -11.62 -12.23
C LEU A 153 14.77 -12.66 -11.23
N LYS A 154 14.11 -13.82 -11.08
CA LYS A 154 14.44 -14.87 -10.11
C LYS A 154 14.41 -14.41 -8.64
N GLN A 155 13.66 -13.33 -8.35
CA GLN A 155 13.46 -12.82 -7.00
C GLN A 155 12.24 -13.49 -6.36
N PHE A 156 12.33 -14.80 -6.14
CA PHE A 156 11.19 -15.64 -5.80
C PHE A 156 10.53 -15.27 -4.46
N ARG A 157 11.30 -14.89 -3.43
CA ARG A 157 10.73 -14.45 -2.13
C ARG A 157 9.85 -13.21 -2.27
N ALA A 158 10.31 -12.20 -3.00
CA ALA A 158 9.55 -10.97 -3.25
C ALA A 158 8.35 -11.22 -4.19
N CYS A 159 8.47 -12.19 -5.10
CA CYS A 159 7.36 -12.67 -5.91
C CYS A 159 6.26 -13.28 -5.03
N VAL A 160 6.60 -14.15 -4.08
CA VAL A 160 5.64 -14.75 -3.14
C VAL A 160 4.91 -13.66 -2.34
N GLU A 161 5.63 -12.71 -1.76
CA GLU A 161 5.03 -11.60 -1.02
C GLU A 161 4.06 -10.78 -1.89
N SER A 162 4.44 -10.48 -3.12
CA SER A 162 3.58 -9.73 -4.06
C SER A 162 2.34 -10.54 -4.44
N CYS A 163 2.44 -11.85 -4.64
CA CYS A 163 1.28 -12.71 -4.88
C CYS A 163 0.36 -12.78 -3.65
N GLU A 164 0.90 -12.87 -2.43
CA GLU A 164 0.12 -12.88 -1.20
C GLU A 164 -0.71 -11.61 -1.06
N ARG A 165 -0.12 -10.44 -1.36
CA ARG A 165 -0.85 -9.17 -1.36
C ARG A 165 -1.94 -9.14 -2.43
N ALA A 166 -1.68 -9.67 -3.63
CA ALA A 166 -2.71 -9.78 -4.67
C ALA A 166 -3.88 -10.69 -4.24
N ILE A 167 -3.60 -11.83 -3.60
CA ILE A 167 -4.60 -12.79 -3.12
C ILE A 167 -5.43 -12.22 -1.96
N VAL A 168 -4.81 -11.46 -1.05
CA VAL A 168 -5.54 -10.78 0.03
C VAL A 168 -6.58 -9.79 -0.54
N LEU A 169 -6.23 -9.10 -1.63
CA LEU A 169 -7.12 -8.14 -2.28
C LEU A 169 -8.18 -8.82 -3.15
N ASN A 170 -7.81 -9.86 -3.87
CA ASN A 170 -8.72 -10.66 -4.67
C ASN A 170 -8.41 -12.16 -4.44
N PRO A 171 -9.13 -12.81 -3.52
CA PRO A 171 -8.92 -14.22 -3.20
C PRO A 171 -9.11 -15.14 -4.41
N GLN A 172 -9.97 -14.75 -5.34
CA GLN A 172 -10.34 -15.52 -6.55
C GLN A 172 -9.34 -15.35 -7.70
N TYR A 173 -8.20 -14.66 -7.47
CA TYR A 173 -7.23 -14.39 -8.51
C TYR A 173 -6.33 -15.61 -8.81
N VAL A 174 -6.85 -16.53 -9.64
CA VAL A 174 -6.20 -17.78 -10.08
C VAL A 174 -4.72 -17.60 -10.45
N LYS A 175 -4.41 -16.60 -11.28
CA LYS A 175 -3.04 -16.35 -11.78
C LYS A 175 -2.04 -16.05 -10.64
N ALA A 176 -2.49 -15.39 -9.57
CA ALA A 176 -1.64 -15.08 -8.42
C ALA A 176 -1.31 -16.33 -7.60
N HIS A 177 -2.29 -17.24 -7.42
CA HIS A 177 -2.09 -18.53 -6.75
C HIS A 177 -1.11 -19.42 -7.51
N ILE A 178 -1.31 -19.59 -8.82
CA ILE A 178 -0.42 -20.39 -9.67
C ILE A 178 1.01 -19.85 -9.63
N ARG A 179 1.16 -18.52 -9.76
CA ARG A 179 2.48 -17.88 -9.73
C ARG A 179 3.16 -18.02 -8.37
N ARG A 180 2.41 -17.94 -7.27
CA ARG A 180 2.92 -18.18 -5.91
C ARG A 180 3.40 -19.63 -5.76
N GLY A 181 2.61 -20.59 -6.23
CA GLY A 181 2.99 -22.01 -6.27
C GLY A 181 4.31 -22.22 -7.03
N LYS A 182 4.42 -21.67 -8.25
CA LYS A 182 5.66 -21.71 -9.04
C LYS A 182 6.85 -21.10 -8.31
N ALA A 183 6.67 -19.94 -7.69
CA ALA A 183 7.75 -19.28 -6.93
C ALA A 183 8.19 -20.10 -5.71
N LEU A 184 7.27 -20.81 -5.05
CA LEU A 184 7.58 -21.71 -3.93
C LEU A 184 8.37 -22.95 -4.40
N VAL A 185 8.02 -23.51 -5.57
CA VAL A 185 8.77 -24.62 -6.20
C VAL A 185 10.21 -24.20 -6.48
N GLU A 186 10.42 -23.01 -7.05
CA GLU A 186 11.77 -22.47 -7.31
C GLU A 186 12.56 -22.19 -6.01
N LEU A 187 11.88 -22.00 -4.89
CA LEU A 187 12.49 -21.89 -3.56
C LEU A 187 12.74 -23.26 -2.90
N GLY A 188 12.35 -24.36 -3.52
CA GLY A 188 12.43 -25.72 -2.97
C GLY A 188 11.35 -26.06 -1.95
N GLU A 189 10.32 -25.21 -1.80
CA GLU A 189 9.25 -25.36 -0.83
C GLU A 189 8.06 -26.13 -1.41
N PHE A 190 8.32 -27.33 -1.93
CA PHE A 190 7.37 -28.12 -2.71
C PHE A 190 6.10 -28.51 -1.93
N ALA A 191 6.22 -28.91 -0.66
CA ALA A 191 5.08 -29.25 0.18
C ALA A 191 4.13 -28.05 0.36
N ARG A 192 4.69 -26.87 0.65
CA ARG A 192 3.91 -25.62 0.77
C ARG A 192 3.24 -25.24 -0.55
N ALA A 193 3.90 -25.49 -1.68
CA ALA A 193 3.32 -25.24 -3.00
C ALA A 193 2.16 -26.19 -3.30
N ALA A 194 2.30 -27.49 -3.01
CA ALA A 194 1.25 -28.49 -3.17
C ALA A 194 0.02 -28.15 -2.31
N ASP A 195 0.24 -27.86 -1.03
CA ASP A 195 -0.82 -27.48 -0.08
C ASP A 195 -1.56 -26.22 -0.51
N LEU A 196 -0.84 -25.21 -1.02
CA LEU A 196 -1.47 -24.00 -1.53
C LEU A 196 -2.37 -24.29 -2.73
N LEU A 197 -1.90 -25.12 -3.66
CA LEU A 197 -2.62 -25.41 -4.90
C LEU A 197 -3.78 -26.40 -4.70
N SER A 198 -3.81 -27.18 -3.61
CA SER A 198 -4.94 -28.08 -3.28
C SER A 198 -5.98 -27.45 -2.37
N ASN A 199 -5.56 -26.65 -1.37
CA ASN A 199 -6.44 -26.13 -0.33
C ASN A 199 -7.13 -24.81 -0.71
N THR A 200 -6.88 -24.29 -1.91
CA THR A 200 -7.58 -23.11 -2.40
C THR A 200 -8.94 -23.53 -2.95
N GLU A 201 -10.02 -22.86 -2.53
CA GLU A 201 -11.39 -23.21 -2.97
C GLU A 201 -11.54 -23.17 -4.51
N ILE A 202 -10.72 -22.33 -5.16
CA ILE A 202 -10.61 -22.14 -6.61
C ILE A 202 -9.96 -23.34 -7.31
N ALA A 203 -9.12 -24.10 -6.63
CA ALA A 203 -8.45 -25.27 -7.23
C ALA A 203 -9.45 -26.28 -7.78
N ARG A 204 -10.63 -26.40 -7.15
CA ARG A 204 -11.68 -27.32 -7.61
C ARG A 204 -12.34 -26.87 -8.92
N SER A 205 -12.36 -25.56 -9.20
CA SER A 205 -12.99 -24.97 -10.39
C SER A 205 -12.01 -24.57 -11.49
N SER A 206 -10.70 -24.49 -11.20
CA SER A 206 -9.67 -24.13 -12.17
C SER A 206 -8.81 -25.32 -12.57
N ASP A 207 -8.97 -25.77 -13.82
CA ASP A 207 -8.16 -26.86 -14.39
C ASP A 207 -6.67 -26.47 -14.49
N GLU A 208 -6.38 -25.18 -14.67
CA GLU A 208 -5.01 -24.66 -14.68
C GLU A 208 -4.32 -24.83 -13.31
N MET A 209 -5.06 -24.63 -12.21
CA MET A 209 -4.53 -24.87 -10.86
C MET A 209 -4.32 -26.35 -10.57
N LYS A 210 -5.23 -27.22 -11.01
CA LYS A 210 -5.10 -28.68 -10.86
C LYS A 210 -3.85 -29.18 -11.59
N LEU A 211 -3.65 -28.76 -12.85
CA LEU A 211 -2.50 -29.16 -13.64
C LEU A 211 -1.18 -28.74 -12.97
N GLU A 212 -1.13 -27.52 -12.42
CA GLU A 212 0.05 -27.08 -11.67
C GLU A 212 0.24 -27.87 -10.37
N HIS A 213 -0.84 -28.16 -9.64
CA HIS A 213 -0.79 -29.00 -8.44
C HIS A 213 -0.18 -30.37 -8.73
N ASP A 214 -0.69 -31.07 -9.74
CA ASP A 214 -0.23 -32.41 -10.13
C ASP A 214 1.25 -32.39 -10.53
N ARG A 215 1.69 -31.33 -11.25
CA ARG A 215 3.10 -31.11 -11.56
C ARG A 215 3.95 -30.97 -10.30
N VAL A 216 3.51 -30.18 -9.31
CA VAL A 216 4.25 -29.97 -8.07
C VAL A 216 4.33 -31.25 -7.24
N VAL A 217 3.23 -32.01 -7.14
CA VAL A 217 3.22 -33.30 -6.45
C VAL A 217 4.16 -34.31 -7.11
N GLY A 218 4.27 -34.28 -8.44
CA GLY A 218 5.24 -35.09 -9.19
C GLY A 218 6.70 -34.78 -8.85
N LEU A 219 7.01 -33.60 -8.30
CA LEU A 219 8.36 -33.23 -7.84
C LEU A 219 8.64 -33.63 -6.39
N THR A 220 7.61 -33.99 -5.60
CA THR A 220 7.75 -34.39 -4.19
C THR A 220 7.92 -35.90 -3.98
N ASN A 221 7.61 -36.70 -5.00
CA ASN A 221 7.72 -38.17 -4.97
C ASN A 221 9.02 -38.64 -5.63
#